data_AF-A0A382Z2X2-F1
#
_entry.id   AF-A0A382Z2X2-F1
#
_cell.length_a   1.000
_cell.length_b   1.000
_cell.length_c   1.000
_cell.angle_alpha   90.00
_cell.angle_beta   90.00
_cell.angle_gamma   90.00
#
_symmetry.space_group_name_H-M   'P 1'
#
loop_
_entity.id
_entity.type
_entity.pdbx_description
1 polymer ?
#
loop_
_entity_poly.entity_id
_entity_poly.type
_entity_poly.pdbx_seq_one_letter_code
_entity_poly.pdbx_strand_id
1 'polypeptide(L)'
;MVYLDMKKALDSKSSKHNLVLAEGDSIIVPKTMDVVHISGALMNLEGNSISAPHFGRRRANYYINNFAGGFTKSNKKSNTVVVYPNGIAKKSMTFGLFSISPRIKKGSTIIVANKIEKQKKENENLVDWNKQIENAMLKVTAILTLWLLVDRVNAQ
;
A
#
# COMPACT_ATOMS: atom_id res chain seq x y z
N MET A 1 17.93 15.69 -0.81
CA MET A 1 18.23 14.32 -0.32
C MET A 1 18.39 13.40 -1.51
N VAL A 2 19.49 12.68 -1.59
CA VAL A 2 19.80 11.74 -2.68
C VAL A 2 19.91 10.33 -2.11
N TYR A 3 19.43 9.33 -2.84
CA TYR A 3 19.57 7.93 -2.45
C TYR A 3 21.05 7.52 -2.52
N LEU A 4 21.57 6.91 -1.44
CA LEU A 4 22.93 6.38 -1.36
C LEU A 4 22.91 4.91 -0.92
N ASP A 5 23.61 4.06 -1.67
CA ASP A 5 23.92 2.68 -1.29
C ASP A 5 25.43 2.55 -1.09
N MET A 6 25.89 2.90 0.12
CA MET A 6 27.31 2.97 0.44
C MET A 6 28.02 1.62 0.25
N LYS A 7 27.34 0.50 0.55
CA LYS A 7 27.94 -0.82 0.36
C LYS A 7 28.29 -1.05 -1.10
N LYS A 8 27.31 -0.83 -2.00
CA LYS A 8 27.54 -1.01 -3.44
C LYS A 8 28.46 0.04 -4.04
N ALA A 9 28.49 1.25 -3.50
CA ALA A 9 29.43 2.29 -3.93
C ALA A 9 30.88 1.90 -3.58
N LEU A 10 31.10 1.32 -2.40
CA LEU A 10 32.42 0.87 -1.96
C LEU A 10 32.89 -0.42 -2.63
N ASP A 11 31.97 -1.29 -3.08
CA ASP A 11 32.30 -2.57 -3.72
C ASP A 11 33.07 -2.40 -5.05
N SER A 12 32.95 -1.25 -5.76
CA SER A 12 33.68 -1.00 -7.02
C SER A 12 33.89 0.49 -7.31
N LYS A 13 35.08 0.85 -7.80
CA LYS A 13 35.40 2.21 -8.27
C LYS A 13 34.53 2.67 -9.44
N SER A 14 33.96 1.75 -10.23
CA SER A 14 33.06 2.05 -11.35
C SER A 14 31.58 1.80 -11.03
N SER A 15 31.23 1.71 -9.74
CA SER A 15 29.86 1.43 -9.33
C SER A 15 28.89 2.52 -9.79
N LYS A 16 27.75 2.08 -10.35
CA LYS A 16 26.61 2.96 -10.68
C LYS A 16 25.99 3.66 -9.46
N HIS A 17 26.39 3.28 -8.25
CA HIS A 17 25.92 3.88 -7.00
C HIS A 17 26.90 4.96 -6.48
N ASN A 18 27.99 5.23 -7.21
CA ASN A 18 28.89 6.33 -6.91
C ASN A 18 28.18 7.65 -7.17
N LEU A 19 28.33 8.60 -6.24
CA LEU A 19 27.77 9.94 -6.35
C LEU A 19 28.88 10.91 -6.74
N VAL A 20 28.61 11.73 -7.75
CA VAL A 20 29.43 12.91 -8.07
C VAL A 20 28.97 14.04 -7.16
N LEU A 21 29.92 14.69 -6.49
CA LEU A 21 29.65 15.84 -5.62
C LEU A 21 30.03 17.13 -6.34
N ALA A 22 29.24 18.17 -6.14
CA ALA A 22 29.51 19.51 -6.62
C ALA A 22 29.84 20.46 -5.46
N GLU A 23 30.36 21.64 -5.79
CA GLU A 23 30.56 22.70 -4.81
C GLU A 23 29.23 23.06 -4.13
N GLY A 24 29.24 23.13 -2.79
CA GLY A 24 28.05 23.37 -1.97
C GLY A 24 27.33 22.10 -1.49
N ASP A 25 27.68 20.91 -1.98
CA ASP A 25 27.14 19.67 -1.44
C ASP A 25 27.67 19.38 -0.03
N SER A 26 26.83 18.74 0.80
CA SER A 26 27.17 18.35 2.16
C SER A 26 26.89 16.87 2.40
N ILE A 27 27.87 16.17 2.98
CA ILE A 27 27.73 14.79 3.45
C ILE A 27 27.64 14.79 4.96
N ILE A 28 26.52 14.27 5.47
CA ILE A 28 26.26 14.13 6.90
C ILE A 28 26.26 12.65 7.24
N VAL A 29 27.19 12.22 8.11
CA VAL A 29 27.24 10.85 8.64
C VAL A 29 26.70 10.84 10.07
N PRO A 30 25.43 10.47 10.28
CA PRO A 30 24.85 10.44 11.63
C PRO A 30 25.37 9.25 12.43
N LYS A 31 25.31 9.36 13.76
CA LYS A 31 25.57 8.22 14.67
C LYS A 31 24.51 7.13 14.47
N THR A 32 24.91 5.87 14.64
CA THR A 32 23.95 4.76 14.62
C THR A 32 23.03 4.85 15.83
N MET A 33 21.72 4.88 15.56
CA MET A 33 20.70 4.82 16.61
C MET A 33 20.28 3.37 16.84
N ASP A 34 20.35 2.89 18.08
CA ASP A 34 19.89 1.56 18.46
C ASP A 34 18.38 1.50 18.76
N VAL A 35 17.63 2.50 18.30
CA VAL A 35 16.20 2.62 18.49
C VAL A 35 15.45 2.62 17.15
N VAL A 36 14.15 2.38 17.24
CA VAL A 36 13.18 2.46 16.16
C VAL A 36 12.15 3.49 16.56
N HIS A 37 11.92 4.47 15.69
CA HIS A 37 10.88 5.47 15.91
C HIS A 37 9.56 4.99 15.32
N ILE A 38 8.46 5.28 16.00
CA ILE A 38 7.10 4.94 15.58
C ILE A 38 6.30 6.23 15.65
N SER A 39 5.67 6.63 14.55
CA SER A 39 4.95 7.91 14.43
C SER A 39 3.68 7.76 13.57
N GLY A 40 2.91 8.85 13.50
CA GLY A 40 1.70 8.94 12.67
C GLY A 40 0.43 8.77 13.49
N ALA A 41 -0.56 8.08 12.92
CA ALA A 41 -1.87 7.89 13.52
C ALA A 41 -1.86 6.76 14.57
N LEU A 42 -1.31 7.03 15.75
CA LEU A 42 -1.19 6.07 16.86
C LEU A 42 -2.38 6.18 17.83
N MET A 43 -2.71 5.09 18.53
CA MET A 43 -3.92 4.98 19.39
C MET A 43 -3.97 6.00 20.54
N ASN A 44 -2.83 6.23 21.21
CA ASN A 44 -2.75 7.05 22.43
C ASN A 44 -1.73 8.19 22.29
N LEU A 45 -1.35 8.52 21.06
CA LEU A 45 -0.28 9.45 20.73
C LEU A 45 -0.68 10.22 19.46
N GLU A 46 -1.86 10.84 19.47
CA GLU A 46 -2.28 11.67 18.33
C GLU A 46 -1.26 12.79 18.11
N GLY A 47 -0.54 12.73 16.98
CA GLY A 47 0.54 13.67 16.65
C GLY A 47 1.90 13.36 17.29
N ASN A 48 1.99 12.41 18.22
CA ASN A 48 3.22 12.08 18.93
C ASN A 48 3.90 10.83 18.37
N SER A 49 5.23 10.76 18.56
CA SER A 49 6.04 9.61 18.23
C SER A 49 6.55 8.91 19.48
N ILE A 50 6.72 7.59 19.42
CA ILE A 50 7.39 6.81 20.45
C ILE A 50 8.65 6.14 19.90
N SER A 51 9.65 5.99 20.74
CA SER A 51 10.89 5.28 20.40
C SER A 51 10.95 3.97 21.16
N ALA A 52 11.35 2.90 20.48
CA ALA A 52 11.53 1.58 21.07
C ALA A 52 12.94 1.06 20.78
N PRO A 53 13.55 0.26 21.67
CA PRO A 53 14.81 -0.42 21.37
C PRO A 53 14.69 -1.29 20.12
N HIS A 54 15.74 -1.34 19.28
CA HIS A 54 15.75 -2.23 18.13
C HIS A 54 15.92 -3.69 18.57
N PHE A 55 14.97 -4.52 18.18
CA PHE A 55 15.04 -5.96 18.30
C PHE A 55 15.34 -6.58 16.93
N GLY A 56 16.37 -7.42 16.89
CA GLY A 56 16.76 -8.16 15.69
C GLY A 56 15.60 -8.96 15.08
N ARG A 57 15.54 -8.99 13.75
CA ARG A 57 14.60 -9.80 12.95
C ARG A 57 13.10 -9.46 13.13
N ARG A 58 12.76 -8.35 13.77
CA ARG A 58 11.36 -7.90 13.92
C ARG A 58 10.87 -7.06 12.73
N ARG A 59 9.55 -7.09 12.50
CA ARG A 59 8.84 -6.33 11.45
C ARG A 59 8.06 -5.17 12.06
N ALA A 60 7.62 -4.22 11.25
CA ALA A 60 6.98 -2.98 11.73
C ALA A 60 5.76 -3.26 12.64
N ASN A 61 4.95 -4.26 12.29
CA ASN A 61 3.78 -4.65 13.08
C ASN A 61 4.12 -5.08 14.52
N TYR A 62 5.28 -5.72 14.73
CA TYR A 62 5.73 -6.07 16.09
C TYR A 62 5.90 -4.81 16.92
N TYR A 63 6.56 -3.80 16.38
CA TYR A 63 6.82 -2.56 17.12
C TYR A 63 5.53 -1.80 17.41
N ILE A 64 4.64 -1.71 16.42
CA ILE A 64 3.34 -1.04 16.59
C ILE A 64 2.51 -1.73 17.68
N ASN A 65 2.44 -3.06 17.65
CA ASN A 65 1.64 -3.83 18.61
C ASN A 65 2.22 -3.79 20.04
N ASN A 66 3.54 -3.83 20.21
CA ASN A 66 4.17 -3.95 21.53
C ASN A 66 4.51 -2.60 22.17
N PHE A 67 4.74 -1.54 21.38
CA PHE A 67 5.20 -0.25 21.88
C PHE A 67 4.26 0.92 21.56
N ALA A 68 3.38 0.80 20.56
CA ALA A 68 2.50 1.90 20.14
C ALA A 68 1.01 1.65 20.42
N GLY A 69 0.69 0.65 21.25
CA GLY A 69 -0.69 0.30 21.61
C GLY A 69 -1.47 -0.44 20.51
N GLY A 70 -0.79 -0.88 19.44
CA GLY A 70 -1.42 -1.57 18.31
C GLY A 70 -2.05 -0.64 17.28
N PHE A 71 -2.83 -1.23 16.38
CA PHE A 71 -3.52 -0.51 15.32
C PHE A 71 -4.95 -0.18 15.74
N THR A 72 -5.35 1.06 15.51
CA THR A 72 -6.73 1.52 15.70
C THR A 72 -7.67 1.00 14.60
N LYS A 73 -8.98 1.20 14.78
CA LYS A 73 -9.99 0.89 13.73
C LYS A 73 -9.86 1.78 12.49
N SER A 74 -9.39 3.02 12.65
CA SER A 74 -9.16 3.97 11.56
C SER A 74 -7.86 3.68 10.80
N ASN A 75 -6.90 2.98 11.42
CA ASN A 75 -5.66 2.61 10.77
C ASN A 75 -5.84 1.62 9.61
N LYS A 76 -4.96 1.72 8.62
CA LYS A 76 -4.82 0.70 7.57
C LYS A 76 -3.43 0.07 7.63
N LYS A 77 -3.34 -1.18 8.10
CA LYS A 77 -2.05 -1.92 8.23
C LYS A 77 -1.24 -1.97 6.94
N SER A 78 -1.92 -2.07 5.79
CA SER A 78 -1.28 -2.03 4.47
C SER A 78 -0.69 -0.67 4.10
N ASN A 79 -1.11 0.41 4.76
CA ASN A 79 -0.60 1.75 4.53
C ASN A 79 0.57 2.12 5.46
N THR A 80 0.96 1.24 6.38
CA THR A 80 2.18 1.45 7.17
C THR A 80 3.40 1.55 6.26
N VAL A 81 4.20 2.58 6.47
CA VAL A 81 5.45 2.83 5.74
C VAL A 81 6.61 2.78 6.71
N VAL A 82 7.73 2.21 6.28
CA VAL A 82 8.99 2.21 7.03
C VAL A 82 9.99 3.03 6.25
N VAL A 83 10.50 4.10 6.85
CA VAL A 83 11.62 4.89 6.35
C VAL A 83 12.89 4.38 7.01
N TYR A 84 13.82 3.88 6.21
CA TYR A 84 15.11 3.39 6.68
C TYR A 84 16.12 4.54 6.84
N PRO A 85 17.20 4.35 7.63
CA PRO A 85 18.22 5.39 7.82
C PRO A 85 18.88 5.90 6.53
N ASN A 86 18.87 5.09 5.47
CA ASN A 86 19.39 5.47 4.15
C ASN A 86 18.34 6.17 3.26
N GLY A 87 17.22 6.61 3.83
CA GLY A 87 16.16 7.34 3.14
C GLY A 87 15.19 6.49 2.32
N ILE A 88 15.44 5.18 2.15
CA ILE A 88 14.49 4.32 1.44
C ILE A 88 13.20 4.22 2.25
N ALA A 89 12.06 4.45 1.61
CA ALA A 89 10.74 4.13 2.16
C ALA A 89 10.22 2.80 1.60
N LYS A 90 9.69 1.92 2.47
CA LYS A 90 8.99 0.70 2.07
C LYS A 90 7.62 0.62 2.70
N LYS A 91 6.60 0.34 1.88
CA LYS A 91 5.23 0.15 2.32
C LYS A 91 4.96 -1.31 2.69
N SER A 92 4.05 -1.54 3.64
CA SER A 92 3.47 -2.86 3.88
C SER A 92 2.80 -3.41 2.62
N MET A 93 3.01 -4.69 2.36
CA MET A 93 2.40 -5.39 1.23
C MET A 93 1.08 -6.03 1.66
N THR A 94 0.09 -6.06 0.77
CA THR A 94 -1.21 -6.72 1.01
C THR A 94 -1.28 -7.99 0.19
N PHE A 95 -1.63 -9.09 0.84
CA PHE A 95 -1.80 -10.42 0.24
C PHE A 95 -3.22 -10.90 0.52
N GLY A 96 -4.20 -10.27 -0.14
CA GLY A 96 -5.62 -10.53 0.08
C GLY A 96 -6.05 -10.26 1.53
N LEU A 97 -6.18 -11.33 2.32
CA LEU A 97 -6.69 -11.33 3.69
C LEU A 97 -5.70 -10.78 4.73
N PHE A 98 -4.40 -10.76 4.44
CA PHE A 98 -3.38 -10.32 5.40
C PHE A 98 -2.42 -9.30 4.80
N SER A 99 -1.82 -8.49 5.67
CA SER A 99 -0.79 -7.53 5.30
C SER A 99 0.55 -7.91 5.93
N ILE A 100 1.62 -7.90 5.15
CA ILE A 100 2.98 -8.14 5.64
C ILE A 100 3.73 -6.81 5.70
N SER A 101 4.11 -6.42 6.90
CA SER A 101 4.90 -5.20 7.12
C SER A 101 6.41 -5.42 6.87
N PRO A 102 7.17 -4.38 6.50
CA PRO A 102 8.61 -4.49 6.26
C PRO A 102 9.39 -4.91 7.50
N ARG A 103 10.56 -5.54 7.31
CA ARG A 103 11.53 -5.80 8.38
C ARG A 103 12.22 -4.49 8.79
N ILE A 104 12.48 -4.33 10.08
CA ILE A 104 13.01 -3.09 10.67
C ILE A 104 14.51 -3.18 10.89
N LYS A 105 15.22 -2.09 10.56
CA LYS A 105 16.63 -1.88 10.88
C LYS A 105 16.77 -0.86 12.00
N LYS A 106 17.92 -0.85 12.66
CA LYS A 106 18.34 0.21 13.59
C LYS A 106 18.13 1.59 12.97
N GLY A 107 17.60 2.55 13.74
CA GLY A 107 17.31 3.91 13.30
C GLY A 107 16.19 4.07 12.28
N SER A 108 15.39 3.02 12.00
CA SER A 108 14.25 3.16 11.09
C SER A 108 13.10 3.91 11.77
N THR A 109 12.31 4.60 10.95
CA THR A 109 11.06 5.23 11.38
C THR A 109 9.88 4.49 10.77
N ILE A 110 8.93 4.09 11.61
CA ILE A 110 7.68 3.43 11.23
C ILE A 110 6.58 4.48 11.25
N ILE A 111 5.92 4.68 10.12
CA ILE A 111 4.83 5.65 9.95
C ILE A 111 3.53 4.87 9.80
N VAL A 112 2.63 5.03 10.77
CA VAL A 112 1.28 4.45 10.77
C VAL A 112 0.31 5.45 10.13
N ALA A 113 -0.43 5.00 9.13
CA ALA A 113 -1.38 5.83 8.41
C ALA A 113 -2.81 5.31 8.54
N ASN A 114 -3.75 6.25 8.54
CA ASN A 114 -5.17 5.94 8.49
C ASN A 114 -5.60 5.39 7.12
N LYS A 115 -6.78 4.79 7.10
CA LYS A 115 -7.48 4.45 5.86
C LYS A 115 -7.68 5.74 5.08
N ILE A 116 -7.19 5.77 3.84
CA ILE A 116 -7.50 6.84 2.91
C ILE A 116 -8.98 6.64 2.55
N GLU A 117 -9.82 7.61 2.91
CA GLU A 117 -11.18 7.68 2.38
C GLU A 117 -11.07 7.94 0.89
N LYS A 118 -11.27 6.88 0.09
CA LYS A 118 -11.46 7.07 -1.34
C LYS A 118 -12.78 7.80 -1.48
N GLN A 119 -12.75 9.02 -2.01
CA GLN A 119 -13.97 9.66 -2.50
C GLN A 119 -14.68 8.61 -3.37
N LYS A 120 -15.94 8.31 -3.04
CA LYS A 120 -16.79 7.51 -3.92
C LYS A 120 -16.69 8.20 -5.26
N LYS A 121 -16.02 7.57 -6.23
CA LYS A 121 -16.25 7.93 -7.61
C LYS A 121 -17.74 7.72 -7.77
N GLU A 122 -18.46 8.80 -8.09
CA GLU A 122 -19.84 8.69 -8.51
C GLU A 122 -19.79 7.67 -9.64
N ASN A 123 -20.37 6.49 -9.38
CA ASN A 123 -20.48 5.49 -10.41
C ASN A 123 -21.50 6.08 -11.37
N GLU A 124 -21.04 6.83 -12.36
CA GLU A 124 -21.78 6.90 -13.62
C GLU A 124 -21.90 5.45 -14.05
N ASN A 125 -23.07 4.86 -13.80
CA ASN A 125 -23.40 3.55 -14.30
C ASN A 125 -23.46 3.70 -15.82
N LEU A 126 -22.31 3.57 -16.48
CA LEU A 126 -22.20 3.59 -17.94
C LEU A 126 -23.06 2.49 -18.59
N VAL A 127 -23.47 1.50 -17.79
CA VAL A 127 -24.34 0.40 -18.16
C VAL A 127 -25.67 0.51 -17.40
N ASP A 128 -26.72 0.85 -18.14
CA ASP A 128 -28.10 0.75 -17.66
C ASP A 128 -28.58 -0.71 -17.74
N TRP A 129 -28.53 -1.39 -16.61
CA TRP A 129 -28.94 -2.79 -16.49
C TRP A 129 -30.43 -2.99 -16.80
N ASN A 130 -31.29 -2.00 -16.54
CA ASN A 130 -32.71 -2.10 -16.89
C ASN A 130 -32.86 -2.15 -18.42
N LYS A 131 -32.17 -1.26 -19.13
CA LYS A 131 -32.15 -1.23 -20.60
C LYS A 131 -31.53 -2.50 -21.20
N GLN A 132 -30.51 -3.09 -20.56
CA GLN A 132 -29.93 -4.35 -21.02
C GLN A 132 -30.90 -5.53 -20.86
N ILE A 133 -31.64 -5.57 -19.75
CA ILE A 133 -32.65 -6.60 -19.49
C ILE A 133 -33.81 -6.47 -20.49
N GLU A 134 -34.31 -5.26 -20.74
CA GLU A 134 -35.37 -5.02 -21.72
C GLU A 134 -34.98 -5.47 -23.13
N ASN A 135 -33.79 -5.10 -23.59
CA ASN A 135 -33.28 -5.51 -24.90
C ASN A 135 -33.09 -7.03 -25.01
N ALA A 136 -32.68 -7.68 -23.93
CA ALA A 136 -32.60 -9.15 -23.89
C ALA A 136 -33.99 -9.77 -23.99
N MET A 137 -34.98 -9.24 -23.26
CA MET A 137 -36.34 -9.74 -23.27
C MET A 137 -36.98 -9.62 -24.66
N LEU A 138 -36.77 -8.51 -25.37
CA LEU A 138 -37.24 -8.32 -26.75
C LEU A 138 -36.65 -9.35 -27.72
N LYS A 139 -35.38 -9.72 -27.55
CA LYS A 139 -34.75 -10.76 -28.39
C LYS A 139 -35.32 -12.13 -28.07
N VAL A 140 -35.52 -12.44 -26.79
CA VAL A 140 -36.11 -13.71 -26.36
C VAL A 140 -37.54 -13.86 -26.86
N THR A 141 -38.37 -12.81 -26.71
CA THR A 141 -39.75 -12.84 -27.21
C THR A 141 -39.79 -12.98 -28.74
N ALA A 142 -38.90 -12.32 -29.47
CA ALA A 142 -38.80 -12.48 -30.93
C ALA A 142 -38.44 -13.92 -31.33
N ILE A 143 -37.49 -14.55 -30.65
CA ILE A 143 -37.11 -15.95 -30.89
C ILE A 143 -38.28 -16.89 -30.57
N LEU A 144 -38.96 -16.70 -29.43
CA LEU A 144 -40.13 -17.50 -29.05
C LEU A 144 -41.29 -17.33 -30.04
N THR A 145 -41.53 -16.11 -30.50
CA THR A 145 -42.56 -15.82 -31.51
C THR A 145 -42.24 -16.52 -32.83
N LEU A 146 -40.99 -16.44 -33.28
CA LEU A 146 -40.54 -17.14 -34.48
C LEU A 146 -40.68 -18.65 -34.32
N TRP A 147 -40.32 -19.19 -33.16
CA TRP A 147 -40.44 -20.62 -32.85
C TRP A 147 -41.90 -21.09 -32.89
N LEU A 148 -42.82 -20.34 -32.27
CA LEU A 148 -44.27 -20.62 -32.32
C LEU A 148 -44.84 -20.56 -33.74
N LEU A 149 -44.36 -19.64 -34.58
CA LEU A 149 -44.78 -19.54 -35.98
C LEU A 149 -44.35 -20.77 -36.79
N VAL A 150 -43.10 -21.21 -36.61
CA VAL A 150 -42.58 -22.42 -37.28
C VAL A 150 -43.36 -23.66 -36.84
N ASP A 151 -43.60 -23.80 -35.54
CA ASP A 151 -44.35 -24.94 -34.98
C ASP A 151 -45.78 -25.00 -35.54
N ARG A 152 -46.46 -23.84 -35.63
CA ARG A 152 -47.81 -23.75 -36.18
C ARG A 152 -47.90 -24.09 -37.68
N VAL A 153 -46.88 -23.74 -38.47
CA VAL A 153 -46.83 -24.05 -39.92
C VAL A 153 -46.57 -25.53 -40.16
N ASN A 154 -45.75 -26.18 -39.33
CA ASN A 154 -45.46 -27.62 -39.44
C ASN A 154 -46.61 -28.51 -38.94
N ALA A 155 -47.53 -27.97 -38.14
CA ALA A 155 -48.69 -28.69 -37.61
C ALA A 155 -49.92 -28.69 -38.54
N GLN A 156 -49.82 -28.13 -39.76
CA GLN A 156 -50.87 -28.15 -40.80
C GLN A 156 -50.57 -29.14 -41.92
#